data_AF-X1RDJ0-F1
#
_entry.id   AF-X1RDJ0-F1
#
_cell.length_a   1.000
_cell.length_b   1.000
_cell.length_c   1.000
_cell.angle_alpha   90.00
_cell.angle_beta   90.00
_cell.angle_gamma   90.00
#
_symmetry.space_group_name_H-M   'P 1'
#
loop_
_entity.id
_entity.type
_entity.pdbx_description
1 polymer ?
#
loop_
_entity_poly.entity_id
_entity_poly.type
_entity_poly.pdbx_seq_one_letter_code
_entity_poly.pdbx_strand_id
1 'polypeptide(L)' 'SSLVTLTRRDRIMRKDTVPYNTNLAAEFWVLSVLYRFGVEAHLTLGNKKSIDILIVRNSRTICTVDVKGLADR' A
#
# COMPACT_ATOMS: atom_id res chain seq x y z
N SER A 1 -48.86 18.69 -13.89
CA SER A 1 -48.23 17.79 -14.88
C SER A 1 -47.07 18.49 -15.55
N SER A 2 -45.85 18.20 -15.11
CA SER A 2 -44.63 18.44 -15.88
C SER A 2 -43.67 17.31 -15.53
N LEU A 3 -43.32 16.56 -16.55
CA LEU A 3 -42.68 15.26 -16.51
C LEU A 3 -41.35 15.23 -15.75
N VAL A 4 -41.19 14.14 -15.01
CA VAL A 4 -39.94 13.49 -14.67
C VAL A 4 -39.02 13.41 -15.89
N THR A 5 -37.81 13.94 -15.78
CA THR A 5 -36.64 13.38 -16.47
C THR A 5 -35.44 13.48 -15.54
N LEU A 6 -35.48 12.71 -14.46
CA LEU A 6 -34.29 12.40 -13.67
C LEU A 6 -33.41 11.51 -14.56
N THR A 7 -32.43 12.10 -15.25
CA THR A 7 -31.47 11.37 -16.07
C THR A 7 -30.67 10.45 -15.16
N ARG A 8 -31.06 9.18 -15.17
CA ARG A 8 -30.42 8.03 -14.49
C ARG A 8 -29.03 7.77 -15.10
N ARG A 9 -28.08 8.71 -14.94
CA ARG A 9 -26.69 8.58 -15.41
C ARG A 9 -25.61 9.04 -14.42
N ASP A 10 -25.98 9.54 -13.24
CA ASP A 10 -24.98 10.09 -12.28
C ASP A 10 -24.65 9.17 -11.09
N ARG A 11 -24.85 7.86 -11.21
CA ARG A 11 -24.49 6.94 -10.12
C ARG A 11 -23.84 5.65 -10.60
N ILE A 12 -22.81 5.77 -11.43
CA ILE A 12 -21.69 4.86 -11.30
C ILE A 12 -20.88 5.42 -10.13
N MET A 13 -21.15 4.93 -8.92
CA MET A 13 -20.20 5.14 -7.83
C MET A 13 -18.87 4.59 -8.35
N ARG A 14 -17.90 5.47 -8.59
CA ARG A 14 -16.50 5.03 -8.62
C ARG A 14 -16.36 4.24 -7.34
N LYS A 15 -16.01 2.96 -7.48
CA LYS A 15 -15.61 2.16 -6.35
C LYS A 15 -14.37 2.89 -5.85
N ASP A 16 -14.54 3.77 -4.86
CA ASP A 16 -13.45 4.28 -4.05
C ASP A 16 -12.95 3.09 -3.24
N THR A 17 -12.42 2.07 -3.93
CA THR A 17 -11.52 1.12 -3.31
C THR A 17 -10.44 1.99 -2.75
N VAL A 18 -10.32 2.02 -1.43
CA VAL A 18 -9.13 2.53 -0.74
C VAL A 18 -8.18 1.33 -0.69
N PRO A 19 -7.49 0.97 -1.78
CA PRO A 19 -6.77 -0.29 -1.89
C PRO A 19 -5.41 -0.19 -1.15
N TYR A 20 -5.02 1.03 -0.78
CA TYR A 20 -3.71 1.37 -0.28
C TYR A 20 -3.59 1.21 1.24
N ASN A 21 -4.70 1.27 1.98
CA ASN A 21 -4.63 1.20 3.44
C ASN A 21 -4.09 -0.16 3.92
N THR A 22 -4.49 -1.27 3.29
CA THR A 22 -4.04 -2.61 3.68
C THR A 22 -2.59 -2.88 3.29
N ASN A 23 -2.16 -2.43 2.11
CA ASN A 23 -0.76 -2.55 1.69
C ASN A 23 0.17 -1.74 2.59
N LEU A 24 -0.18 -0.48 2.83
CA LEU A 24 0.63 0.39 3.70
C LEU A 24 0.70 -0.17 5.13
N ALA A 25 -0.42 -0.66 5.67
CA ALA A 25 -0.43 -1.31 6.99
C ALA A 25 0.48 -2.55 7.03
N ALA A 26 0.49 -3.37 5.97
CA ALA A 26 1.36 -4.53 5.87
C ALA A 26 2.85 -4.12 5.83
N GLU A 27 3.21 -3.07 5.08
CA GLU A 27 4.58 -2.54 5.03
C GLU A 27 5.07 -2.09 6.41
N PHE A 28 4.25 -1.33 7.15
CA PHE A 28 4.58 -0.92 8.51
C PHE A 28 4.70 -2.10 9.48
N TRP A 29 3.83 -3.11 9.34
CA TRP A 29 3.91 -4.31 10.17
C TRP A 29 5.22 -5.07 9.94
N VAL A 30 5.60 -5.34 8.69
CA VAL A 30 6.86 -6.02 8.34
C VAL A 30 8.06 -5.21 8.85
N LEU A 31 8.08 -3.89 8.64
CA LEU A 31 9.14 -3.03 9.15
C LEU A 31 9.28 -3.14 10.68
N SER A 32 8.16 -3.15 11.41
CA SER A 32 8.16 -3.30 12.87
C SER A 32 8.77 -4.64 13.31
N VAL A 33 8.53 -5.72 12.57
CA VAL A 33 9.07 -7.06 12.85
C VAL A 33 10.58 -7.04 12.64
N LEU A 34 11.06 -6.48 11.53
CA LEU A 34 12.49 -6.37 11.22
C LEU A 34 13.24 -5.60 12.32
N TYR A 35 12.70 -4.48 12.78
CA TYR A 35 13.29 -3.73 13.89
C TYR A 35 13.32 -4.53 15.21
N ARG A 36 12.30 -5.34 15.51
CA ARG A 36 12.33 -6.20 16.70
C ARG A 36 13.41 -7.28 16.63
N PHE A 37 13.83 -7.67 15.43
CA PHE A 37 14.98 -8.56 15.23
C PHE A 37 16.32 -7.82 15.17
N GLY A 38 16.35 -6.50 15.39
CA GLY A 38 17.56 -5.69 15.33
C GLY A 38 18.08 -5.48 13.90
N VAL A 39 17.24 -5.67 12.89
CA VAL A 39 17.61 -5.49 11.48
C VAL A 39 17.52 -4.01 11.11
N GLU A 40 18.58 -3.47 10.49
CA GLU A 40 18.56 -2.14 9.88
C GLU A 40 17.73 -2.20 8.58
N ALA A 41 16.55 -1.59 8.60
CA ALA A 41 15.60 -1.60 7.50
C ALA A 41 14.93 -0.24 7.30
N HIS A 42 14.60 0.10 6.05
CA HIS A 42 14.01 1.39 5.68
C HIS A 42 12.81 1.18 4.77
N LEU A 43 11.69 1.81 5.10
CA LEU A 43 10.53 1.93 4.23
C LEU A 43 10.86 2.96 3.14
N THR A 44 10.69 2.62 1.87
CA THR A 44 10.85 3.65 0.82
C THR A 44 9.52 4.41 0.68
N LEU A 45 9.54 5.70 0.35
CA LEU A 45 8.33 6.53 0.30
C LEU A 45 8.29 7.30 -1.02
N GLY A 46 7.10 7.46 -1.60
CA GLY A 46 6.90 8.29 -2.80
C GLY A 46 5.94 7.68 -3.82
N ASN A 47 5.49 8.51 -4.76
CA ASN A 47 4.45 8.13 -5.72
C ASN A 47 4.94 7.24 -6.89
N LYS A 48 6.26 7.01 -6.98
CA LYS A 48 6.93 6.14 -7.97
C LYS A 48 7.78 5.07 -7.28
N LYS A 49 7.34 4.64 -6.10
CA LYS A 49 8.03 3.66 -5.27
C LYS A 49 8.19 2.35 -6.04
N SER A 50 9.41 1.83 -6.13
CA SER A 50 9.71 0.56 -6.81
C SER A 50 10.01 -0.58 -5.84
N ILE A 51 10.29 -0.28 -4.56
CA ILE A 51 10.75 -1.24 -3.54
C ILE A 51 10.02 -0.94 -2.23
N ASP A 52 9.42 -1.94 -1.58
CA ASP A 52 8.65 -1.68 -0.35
C ASP A 52 9.53 -1.39 0.87
N ILE A 53 10.51 -2.26 1.14
CA ILE A 53 11.47 -2.15 2.25
C ILE A 53 12.88 -2.47 1.76
N LEU A 54 13.85 -1.70 2.23
CA LEU A 54 15.29 -1.92 2.01
C LEU A 54 15.95 -2.37 3.32
N ILE A 55 16.65 -3.49 3.30
CA ILE A 55 17.41 -4.04 4.44
C ILE A 55 18.90 -3.84 4.19
N VAL A 56 19.59 -3.25 5.16
CA VAL A 56 21.05 -3.08 5.16
C VAL A 56 21.66 -4.17 6.03
N ARG A 57 22.43 -5.08 5.41
CA ARG A 57 23.08 -6.17 6.17
C ARG A 57 24.53 -5.84 6.55
N ASN A 58 25.19 -5.06 5.69
CA ASN A 58 26.54 -4.52 5.85
C ASN A 58 26.77 -3.53 4.68
N SER A 59 27.89 -2.80 4.69
CA SER A 59 28.18 -1.71 3.72
C SER A 59 28.20 -2.12 2.23
N ARG A 60 28.06 -3.41 1.91
CA ARG A 60 28.09 -3.93 0.54
C ARG A 60 26.89 -4.80 0.17
N THR A 61 25.98 -5.10 1.10
CA THR A 61 24.83 -5.97 0.82
C THR A 61 23.53 -5.29 1.20
N ILE A 62 22.73 -5.06 0.17
CA ILE A 62 21.37 -4.54 0.24
C ILE A 62 20.43 -5.68 -0.13
N CYS A 63 19.38 -5.87 0.66
CA CYS A 63 18.29 -6.77 0.34
C CYS A 63 16.99 -5.96 0.22
N THR A 64 16.20 -6.21 -0.81
CA THR A 64 14.91 -5.54 -1.03
C THR A 64 13.79 -6.52 -0.72
N VAL A 65 12.74 -6.04 -0.05
CA VAL A 65 11.55 -6.81 0.28
C VAL A 65 10.36 -6.12 -0.34
N ASP A 66 9.63 -6.85 -1.19
CA ASP A 66 8.32 -6.45 -1.71
C ASP A 66 7.23 -7.02 -0.80
N VAL A 67 6.35 -6.15 -0.33
CA VAL A 67 5.26 -6.47 0.59
C VAL A 67 3.95 -6.44 -0.18
N LYS A 68 3.12 -7.48 -0.01
CA LYS A 68 1.78 -7.55 -0.59
C LYS A 68 0.77 -7.77 0.53
N GLY A 69 -0.05 -6.77 0.79
CA GLY A 69 -1.21 -6.87 1.68
C GLY A 69 -2.39 -7.46 0.90
N LEU A 70 -3.00 -8.52 1.44
CA LEU A 70 -4.23 -9.05 0.88
C LEU A 70 -5.41 -8.19 1.36
N ALA A 71 -6.14 -7.57 0.44
CA ALA A 71 -7.51 -7.18 0.71
C ALA A 71 -8.35 -8.44 0.55
N ASP A 72 -9.16 -8.77 1.55
CA ASP A 72 -9.92 -10.03 1.60
C ASP A 72 -10.81 -10.24 0.34
N ARG A 73 -11.08 -11.52 0.07
CA ARG A 73 -11.45 -12.20 -1.21
C ARG A 73 -12.18 -11.41 -2.31
#